data_AF-A0A969CYV9-F1
#
_entry.id   AF-A0A969CYV9-F1
#
_cell.length_a   1.000
_cell.length_b   1.000
_cell.length_c   1.000
_cell.angle_alpha   90.00
_cell.angle_beta   90.00
_cell.angle_gamma   90.00
#
_symmetry.space_group_name_H-M   'P 1'
#
loop_
_entity.id
_entity.type
_entity.pdbx_description
1 polymer ?
#
loop_
_entity_poly.entity_id
_entity_poly.type
_entity_poly.pdbx_seq_one_letter_code
_entity_poly.pdbx_strand_id
1 'polypeptide(L)'
;MQSQEITIILSDYFGSNAVTMPTDDSWQVDTEQLRLLAILSEDKSWLRLLLPIAPASEAQSFLEEILEANFDRTLAVRYALYENVLWGVFHHNLETLRAEDLQGAIAHLIFLKERGLTECFTLLTEKRLHQIIKAAKQQGQSLEATLQNLKRMYEEGMLGGLGQDARERQQFLEAWQYQLERLWSEVD
;
A
#
# COMPACT_ATOMS: atom_id res chain seq x y z
N MET A 1 -14.65 -17.90 -16.31
CA MET A 1 -13.27 -18.40 -16.25
C MET A 1 -13.23 -19.77 -15.59
N GLN A 2 -12.46 -20.70 -16.15
CA GLN A 2 -12.26 -22.08 -15.68
C GLN A 2 -10.94 -22.23 -14.90
N SER A 3 -10.85 -23.20 -13.99
CA SER A 3 -9.63 -23.46 -13.19
C SER A 3 -8.36 -23.66 -14.04
N GLN A 4 -8.47 -24.33 -15.19
CA GLN A 4 -7.32 -24.54 -16.08
C GLN A 4 -6.81 -23.22 -16.69
N GLU A 5 -7.71 -22.28 -16.99
CA GLU A 5 -7.33 -20.95 -17.50
C GLU A 5 -6.59 -20.15 -16.42
N ILE A 6 -7.03 -20.26 -15.15
CA ILE A 6 -6.34 -19.64 -14.01
C ILE A 6 -4.92 -20.19 -13.87
N THR A 7 -4.74 -21.52 -13.94
CA THR A 7 -3.41 -22.14 -13.89
C THR A 7 -2.50 -21.64 -15.00
N ILE A 8 -3.02 -21.51 -16.22
CA ILE A 8 -2.26 -21.01 -17.38
C ILE A 8 -1.84 -19.56 -17.13
N ILE A 9 -2.76 -18.67 -16.76
CA ILE A 9 -2.47 -17.25 -16.51
C ILE A 9 -1.42 -17.09 -15.41
N LEU A 10 -1.54 -17.82 -14.29
CA LEU A 10 -0.56 -17.78 -13.21
C LEU A 10 0.80 -18.31 -13.66
N SER A 11 0.83 -19.40 -14.42
CA SER A 11 2.08 -20.00 -14.91
C SER A 11 2.77 -19.11 -15.94
N ASP A 12 2.01 -18.44 -16.81
CA ASP A 12 2.54 -17.51 -17.80
C ASP A 12 3.14 -16.27 -17.12
N TYR A 13 2.51 -15.79 -16.04
CA TYR A 13 2.97 -14.61 -15.31
C TYR A 13 4.19 -14.89 -14.42
N PHE A 14 4.18 -15.98 -13.66
CA PHE A 14 5.19 -16.27 -12.62
C PHE A 14 6.19 -17.38 -12.99
N GLY A 15 5.95 -18.08 -14.10
CA GLY A 15 6.67 -19.30 -14.48
C GLY A 15 6.07 -20.54 -13.81
N SER A 16 5.94 -21.64 -14.57
CA SER A 16 5.27 -22.87 -14.10
C SER A 16 5.90 -23.48 -12.84
N ASN A 17 7.19 -23.27 -12.59
CA ASN A 17 7.89 -23.80 -11.41
C ASN A 17 7.50 -23.09 -10.11
N ALA A 18 6.99 -21.85 -10.20
CA ALA A 18 6.58 -21.06 -9.04
C ALA A 18 5.13 -21.35 -8.62
N VAL A 19 4.34 -22.01 -9.47
CA VAL A 19 2.90 -22.23 -9.28
C VAL A 19 2.65 -23.66 -8.83
N THR A 20 1.95 -23.80 -7.71
CA THR A 20 1.50 -25.09 -7.18
C THR A 20 -0.01 -25.06 -6.96
N MET A 21 -0.66 -26.23 -6.99
CA MET A 21 -2.07 -26.39 -6.63
C MET A 21 -2.15 -27.30 -5.39
N PRO A 22 -2.15 -26.75 -4.17
CA PRO A 22 -2.26 -27.55 -2.95
C PRO A 22 -3.56 -28.35 -2.88
N THR A 23 -4.64 -27.81 -3.47
CA THR A 23 -5.94 -28.46 -3.63
C THR A 23 -6.54 -28.13 -5.00
N ASP A 24 -7.61 -28.80 -5.39
CA ASP A 24 -8.33 -28.51 -6.65
C ASP A 24 -8.97 -27.11 -6.67
N ASP A 25 -9.09 -26.48 -5.50
CA ASP A 25 -9.76 -25.19 -5.29
C ASP A 25 -8.78 -24.08 -4.91
N SER A 26 -7.47 -24.35 -4.92
CA SER A 26 -6.46 -23.37 -4.56
C SER A 26 -5.18 -23.45 -5.38
N TRP A 27 -4.57 -22.29 -5.58
CA TRP A 27 -3.24 -22.13 -6.12
C TRP A 27 -2.39 -21.36 -5.12
N GLN A 28 -1.12 -21.74 -5.05
CA GLN A 28 -0.09 -21.01 -4.36
C GLN A 28 1.03 -20.71 -5.33
N VAL A 29 1.33 -19.42 -5.49
CA VAL A 29 2.53 -18.94 -6.17
C VAL A 29 3.56 -18.59 -5.12
N ASP A 30 4.76 -19.16 -5.24
CA ASP A 30 5.88 -18.88 -4.36
C ASP A 30 7.09 -18.45 -5.21
N THR A 31 7.53 -17.21 -5.04
CA THR A 31 8.73 -16.66 -5.67
C THR A 31 9.67 -16.14 -4.58
N GLU A 32 10.90 -15.78 -4.95
CA GLU A 32 11.83 -15.15 -4.00
C GLU A 32 11.30 -13.84 -3.41
N GLN A 33 10.35 -13.18 -4.09
CA GLN A 33 9.88 -11.84 -3.75
C GLN A 33 8.51 -11.84 -3.06
N LEU A 34 7.66 -12.82 -3.35
CA LEU A 34 6.27 -12.81 -2.88
C LEU A 34 5.67 -14.21 -2.80
N ARG A 35 4.58 -14.29 -2.02
CA ARG A 35 3.70 -15.46 -1.95
C ARG A 35 2.26 -15.04 -2.23
N LEU A 36 1.73 -15.41 -3.39
CA LEU A 36 0.34 -15.13 -3.77
C LEU A 36 -0.50 -16.39 -3.57
N LEU A 37 -1.65 -16.26 -2.93
CA LEU A 37 -2.64 -17.33 -2.82
C LEU A 37 -3.82 -17.00 -3.71
N ALA A 38 -4.31 -17.96 -4.48
CA ALA A 38 -5.56 -17.88 -5.21
C ALA A 38 -6.48 -18.98 -4.71
N ILE A 39 -7.71 -18.65 -4.32
CA ILE A 39 -8.62 -19.59 -3.65
C ILE A 39 -10.01 -19.43 -4.23
N LEU A 40 -10.65 -20.55 -4.58
CA LEU A 40 -12.06 -20.58 -4.94
C LEU A 40 -12.94 -20.61 -3.69
N SER A 41 -14.11 -19.99 -3.77
CA SER A 41 -15.17 -20.22 -2.78
C SER A 41 -15.60 -21.67 -2.76
N GLU A 42 -16.25 -22.13 -1.67
CA GLU A 42 -16.70 -23.52 -1.52
C GLU A 42 -17.66 -23.96 -2.64
N ASP A 43 -18.51 -23.05 -3.11
CA ASP A 43 -19.43 -23.26 -4.24
C ASP A 43 -18.77 -23.04 -5.62
N LYS A 44 -17.47 -22.72 -5.63
CA LYS A 44 -16.64 -22.46 -6.81
C LYS A 44 -17.16 -21.35 -7.73
N SER A 45 -17.94 -20.41 -7.19
CA SER A 45 -18.49 -19.28 -7.95
C SER A 45 -17.62 -18.01 -7.89
N TRP A 46 -16.73 -17.90 -6.90
CA TRP A 46 -15.83 -16.76 -6.70
C TRP A 46 -14.37 -17.17 -6.68
N LEU A 47 -13.52 -16.31 -7.21
CA LEU A 47 -12.07 -16.35 -7.06
C LEU A 47 -11.62 -15.24 -6.12
N ARG A 48 -10.77 -15.59 -5.15
CA ARG A 48 -10.07 -14.64 -4.29
C ARG A 48 -8.57 -14.76 -4.48
N LEU A 49 -7.89 -13.65 -4.74
CA LEU A 49 -6.44 -13.56 -4.63
C LEU A 49 -6.06 -12.86 -3.33
N LEU A 50 -5.03 -13.36 -2.66
CA LEU A 50 -4.51 -12.85 -1.39
C LEU A 50 -3.00 -12.71 -1.48
N LEU A 51 -2.50 -11.51 -1.24
CA LEU A 51 -1.06 -11.21 -1.22
C LEU A 51 -0.72 -10.50 0.11
N PRO A 52 0.11 -11.08 0.98
CA PRO A 52 0.47 -10.44 2.25
C PRO A 52 1.38 -9.24 1.99
N ILE A 53 0.97 -8.06 2.45
CA ILE A 53 1.69 -6.80 2.23
C ILE A 53 2.63 -6.52 3.40
N ALA A 54 2.09 -6.40 4.61
CA ALA A 54 2.83 -6.04 5.83
C ALA A 54 2.13 -6.62 7.08
N PRO A 55 2.82 -6.71 8.24
CA PRO A 55 2.17 -7.00 9.53
C PRO A 55 1.12 -5.95 9.89
N ALA A 56 0.01 -6.37 10.49
CA ALA A 56 -1.06 -5.45 10.91
C ALA A 56 -0.57 -4.39 11.91
N SER A 57 0.41 -4.73 12.76
CA SER A 57 1.03 -3.80 13.71
C SER A 57 1.71 -2.61 13.04
N GLU A 58 2.29 -2.81 11.85
CA GLU A 58 2.91 -1.73 11.08
C GLU A 58 1.87 -0.89 10.33
N ALA A 59 0.81 -1.55 9.84
CA ALA A 59 -0.30 -0.91 9.13
C ALA A 59 -1.23 -0.08 10.05
N GLN A 60 -1.24 -0.36 11.35
CA GLN A 60 -2.18 0.24 12.32
C GLN A 60 -2.17 1.77 12.33
N SER A 61 -1.01 2.39 12.10
CA SER A 61 -0.86 3.85 12.08
C SER A 61 -1.41 4.51 10.83
N PHE A 62 -1.82 3.71 9.83
CA PHE A 62 -2.18 4.16 8.49
C PHE A 62 -3.57 3.70 8.07
N LEU A 63 -4.42 3.24 9.00
CA LEU A 63 -5.72 2.64 8.65
C LEU A 63 -6.63 3.60 7.88
N GLU A 64 -6.61 4.88 8.22
CA GLU A 64 -7.39 5.90 7.50
C GLU A 64 -6.90 6.03 6.06
N GLU A 65 -5.58 6.17 5.85
CA GLU A 65 -4.97 6.26 4.52
C GLU A 65 -5.19 5.00 3.70
N ILE A 66 -5.17 3.82 4.33
CA ILE A 66 -5.46 2.53 3.69
C ILE A 66 -6.93 2.50 3.21
N LEU A 67 -7.88 2.95 4.04
CA LEU A 67 -9.29 2.99 3.68
C LEU A 67 -9.58 4.02 2.59
N GLU A 68 -8.90 5.17 2.60
CA GLU A 68 -8.97 6.15 1.51
C GLU A 68 -8.36 5.63 0.22
N ALA A 69 -7.22 4.94 0.28
CA ALA A 69 -6.61 4.31 -0.88
C ALA A 69 -7.57 3.28 -1.51
N ASN A 70 -8.29 2.52 -0.69
CA ASN A 70 -9.32 1.58 -1.14
C ASN A 70 -10.49 2.23 -1.88
N PHE A 71 -10.73 3.53 -1.67
CA PHE A 71 -11.85 4.24 -2.28
C PHE A 71 -11.59 4.57 -3.75
N ASP A 72 -10.36 4.98 -4.10
CA ASP A 72 -10.04 5.53 -5.43
C ASP A 72 -8.79 4.93 -6.08
N ARG A 73 -7.77 4.58 -5.28
CA ARG A 73 -6.42 4.29 -5.79
C ARG A 73 -6.19 2.82 -6.10
N THR A 74 -6.76 1.91 -5.30
CA THR A 74 -6.52 0.47 -5.45
C THR A 74 -7.34 -0.18 -6.57
N LEU A 75 -8.20 0.59 -7.25
CA LEU A 75 -9.02 0.13 -8.38
C LEU A 75 -9.80 -1.16 -8.05
N ALA A 76 -9.51 -2.26 -8.75
CA ALA A 76 -10.18 -3.54 -8.58
C ALA A 76 -9.69 -4.36 -7.38
N VAL A 77 -8.52 -4.02 -6.82
CA VAL A 77 -7.96 -4.67 -5.64
C VAL A 77 -8.24 -3.83 -4.40
N ARG A 78 -8.13 -4.42 -3.20
CA ARG A 78 -8.36 -3.71 -1.93
C ARG A 78 -7.40 -4.21 -0.86
N TYR A 79 -7.00 -3.32 0.02
CA TYR A 79 -6.41 -3.69 1.29
C TYR A 79 -7.46 -4.30 2.23
N ALA A 80 -7.08 -5.35 2.96
CA ALA A 80 -7.88 -5.97 4.01
C ALA A 80 -7.00 -6.41 5.19
N LEU A 81 -7.54 -6.35 6.40
CA LEU A 81 -6.87 -6.87 7.60
C LEU A 81 -7.47 -8.20 7.99
N TYR A 82 -6.63 -9.22 8.10
CA TYR A 82 -7.03 -10.55 8.55
C TYR A 82 -5.84 -11.28 9.16
N GLU A 83 -6.05 -11.96 10.29
CA GLU A 83 -5.01 -12.74 11.00
C GLU A 83 -3.68 -11.99 11.22
N ASN A 84 -3.75 -10.76 11.73
CA ASN A 84 -2.60 -9.90 12.01
C ASN A 84 -1.72 -9.55 10.79
N VAL A 85 -2.28 -9.66 9.58
CA VAL A 85 -1.61 -9.28 8.33
C VAL A 85 -2.49 -8.32 7.55
N LEU A 86 -1.85 -7.30 6.96
CA LEU A 86 -2.43 -6.49 5.91
C LEU A 86 -2.27 -7.22 4.58
N TRP A 87 -3.39 -7.53 3.95
CA TRP A 87 -3.48 -8.24 2.68
C TRP A 87 -3.86 -7.28 1.56
N GLY A 88 -3.27 -7.46 0.38
CA GLY A 88 -3.87 -7.06 -0.88
C GLY A 88 -4.81 -8.17 -1.34
N VAL A 89 -6.06 -7.80 -1.66
CA VAL A 89 -7.13 -8.74 -1.98
C VAL A 89 -7.77 -8.36 -3.31
N PHE A 90 -7.93 -9.35 -4.17
CA PHE A 90 -8.84 -9.29 -5.32
C PHE A 90 -9.94 -10.31 -5.09
N HIS A 91 -11.20 -9.95 -5.35
CA HIS A 91 -12.34 -10.85 -5.18
C HIS A 91 -13.33 -10.64 -6.32
N HIS A 92 -13.56 -11.68 -7.13
CA HIS A 92 -14.34 -11.55 -8.35
C HIS A 92 -15.14 -12.82 -8.64
N ASN A 93 -16.34 -12.65 -9.19
CA ASN A 93 -17.17 -13.76 -9.62
C ASN A 93 -16.59 -14.39 -10.91
N LEU A 94 -16.44 -15.71 -10.92
CA LEU A 94 -15.82 -16.44 -12.02
C LEU A 94 -16.63 -16.40 -13.33
N GLU A 95 -17.95 -16.25 -13.28
CA GLU A 95 -18.80 -16.17 -14.47
C GLU A 95 -18.46 -14.94 -15.31
N THR A 96 -18.14 -13.82 -14.64
CA THR A 96 -17.82 -12.54 -15.29
C THR A 96 -16.32 -12.27 -15.41
N LEU A 97 -15.48 -13.07 -14.76
CA LEU A 97 -14.03 -12.84 -14.76
C LEU A 97 -13.42 -13.16 -16.13
N ARG A 98 -12.73 -12.17 -16.71
CA ARG A 98 -11.96 -12.33 -17.94
C ARG A 98 -10.47 -12.44 -17.65
N ALA A 99 -9.71 -12.91 -18.64
CA ALA A 99 -8.26 -13.10 -18.51
C ALA A 99 -7.55 -11.77 -18.19
N GLU A 100 -7.97 -10.69 -18.85
CA GLU A 100 -7.42 -9.36 -18.69
C GLU A 100 -7.67 -8.79 -17.29
N ASP A 101 -8.85 -9.07 -16.71
CA ASP A 101 -9.19 -8.65 -15.35
C ASP A 101 -8.27 -9.34 -14.33
N LEU A 102 -8.04 -10.65 -14.50
CA LEU A 102 -7.17 -11.42 -13.62
C LEU A 102 -5.71 -10.96 -13.74
N GLN A 103 -5.21 -10.77 -14.95
CA GLN A 103 -3.86 -10.25 -15.20
C GLN A 103 -3.68 -8.84 -14.61
N GLY A 104 -4.65 -7.96 -14.81
CA GLY A 104 -4.66 -6.61 -14.25
C GLY A 104 -4.66 -6.64 -12.72
N ALA A 105 -5.47 -7.51 -12.11
CA ALA A 105 -5.49 -7.68 -10.65
C ALA A 105 -4.15 -8.19 -10.10
N ILE A 106 -3.52 -9.17 -10.76
CA ILE A 106 -2.18 -9.68 -10.37
C ILE A 106 -1.15 -8.56 -10.43
N ALA A 107 -1.08 -7.84 -11.55
CA ALA A 107 -0.14 -6.73 -11.71
C ALA A 107 -0.34 -5.65 -10.64
N HIS A 108 -1.60 -5.31 -10.32
CA HIS A 108 -1.88 -4.31 -9.30
C HIS A 108 -1.57 -4.81 -7.88
N LEU A 109 -1.84 -6.07 -7.56
CA LEU A 109 -1.44 -6.65 -6.27
C LEU A 109 0.07 -6.60 -6.07
N ILE A 110 0.86 -6.94 -7.11
CA ILE A 110 2.32 -6.86 -7.06
C ILE A 110 2.76 -5.41 -6.86
N PHE A 111 2.17 -4.46 -7.58
CA PHE A 111 2.45 -3.04 -7.39
C PHE A 111 2.20 -2.59 -5.93
N LEU A 112 1.08 -3.00 -5.31
CA LEU A 112 0.83 -2.71 -3.90
C LEU A 112 1.86 -3.38 -2.97
N LYS A 113 2.30 -4.60 -3.30
CA LYS A 113 3.33 -5.31 -2.52
C LYS A 113 4.68 -4.60 -2.57
N GLU A 114 5.11 -4.17 -3.75
CA GLU A 114 6.36 -3.45 -3.95
C GLU A 114 6.36 -2.09 -3.24
N ARG A 115 5.21 -1.41 -3.22
CA ARG A 115 5.03 -0.12 -2.52
C ARG A 115 4.86 -0.28 -1.01
N GLY A 116 4.40 -1.42 -0.53
CA GLY A 116 4.17 -1.68 0.89
C GLY A 116 3.30 -0.60 1.53
N LEU A 117 3.79 -0.01 2.62
CA LEU A 117 3.14 1.09 3.33
C LEU A 117 3.64 2.48 2.92
N THR A 118 4.58 2.58 1.98
CA THR A 118 5.20 3.86 1.58
C THR A 118 4.17 4.87 1.09
N GLU A 119 3.19 4.44 0.29
CA GLU A 119 2.14 5.32 -0.22
C GLU A 119 1.27 5.88 0.91
N CYS A 120 0.91 5.02 1.87
CA CYS A 120 0.12 5.44 3.04
C CYS A 120 0.92 6.40 3.93
N PHE A 121 2.22 6.16 4.08
CA PHE A 121 3.12 7.07 4.77
C PHE A 121 3.18 8.44 4.10
N THR A 122 3.30 8.49 2.76
CA THR A 122 3.28 9.75 2.00
C THR A 122 1.96 10.49 2.19
N LEU A 123 0.82 9.80 2.08
CA LEU A 123 -0.51 10.38 2.28
C LEU A 123 -0.69 11.00 3.67
N LEU A 124 -0.32 10.24 4.71
CA LEU A 124 -0.38 10.72 6.10
C LEU A 124 0.52 11.95 6.30
N THR A 125 1.73 11.90 5.73
CA THR A 125 2.69 13.00 5.81
C THR A 125 2.16 14.26 5.14
N GLU A 126 1.60 14.14 3.94
CA GLU A 126 0.98 15.27 3.24
C GLU A 126 -0.20 15.84 4.04
N LYS A 127 -1.12 15.03 4.55
CA LYS A 127 -2.23 15.49 5.39
C LYS A 127 -1.74 16.27 6.62
N ARG A 128 -0.71 15.77 7.30
CA ARG A 128 -0.11 16.44 8.47
C ARG A 128 0.56 17.76 8.08
N LEU A 129 1.29 17.78 6.96
CA LEU A 129 1.91 19.00 6.45
C LEU A 129 0.85 20.07 6.12
N HIS A 130 -0.26 19.70 5.48
CA HIS A 130 -1.37 20.62 5.24
C HIS A 130 -1.90 21.25 6.54
N GLN A 131 -2.09 20.44 7.59
CA GLN A 131 -2.53 20.93 8.90
C GLN A 131 -1.52 21.87 9.55
N ILE A 132 -0.22 21.54 9.48
CA ILE A 132 0.87 22.38 9.99
C ILE A 132 0.88 23.73 9.26
N ILE A 133 0.83 23.73 7.93
CA ILE A 133 0.84 24.95 7.12
C ILE A 133 -0.37 25.82 7.44
N LYS A 134 -1.57 25.23 7.49
CA LYS A 134 -2.80 25.95 7.82
C LYS A 134 -2.73 26.60 9.20
N ALA A 135 -2.27 25.86 10.21
CA ALA A 135 -2.11 26.40 11.56
C ALA A 135 -1.05 27.51 11.63
N ALA A 136 0.07 27.34 10.92
CA ALA A 136 1.14 28.33 10.83
C ALA A 136 0.66 29.64 10.19
N LYS A 137 -0.06 29.56 9.06
CA LYS A 137 -0.63 30.73 8.37
C LYS A 137 -1.65 31.46 9.24
N GLN A 138 -2.52 30.73 9.93
CA GLN A 138 -3.47 31.31 10.89
C GLN A 138 -2.79 32.05 12.05
N GLN A 139 -1.59 31.60 12.44
CA GLN A 139 -0.76 32.24 13.47
C GLN A 139 0.14 33.35 12.90
N GLY A 140 0.07 33.64 11.59
CA GLY A 140 0.91 34.63 10.92
C GLY A 140 2.40 34.23 10.83
N GLN A 141 2.72 32.94 10.94
CA GLN A 141 4.09 32.45 10.82
C GLN A 141 4.55 32.45 9.35
N SER A 142 5.84 32.72 9.12
CA SER A 142 6.47 32.55 7.81
C SER A 142 6.83 31.10 7.55
N LEU A 143 7.04 30.77 6.27
CA LEU A 143 7.57 29.49 5.81
C LEU A 143 8.85 29.09 6.57
N GLU A 144 9.78 30.02 6.74
CA GLU A 144 11.05 29.77 7.43
C GLU A 144 10.84 29.42 8.91
N ALA A 145 9.93 30.12 9.59
CA ALA A 145 9.60 29.85 10.98
C ALA A 145 8.93 28.47 11.14
N THR A 146 8.05 28.10 10.21
CA THR A 146 7.42 26.76 10.20
C THR A 146 8.44 25.65 9.95
N LEU A 147 9.37 25.85 9.01
CA LEU A 147 10.47 24.90 8.75
C LEU A 147 11.36 24.69 9.97
N GLN A 148 11.69 25.75 10.71
CA GLN A 148 12.46 25.64 11.95
C GLN A 148 11.71 24.87 13.03
N ASN A 149 10.42 25.15 13.21
CA ASN A 149 9.58 24.43 14.16
C ASN A 149 9.47 22.94 13.81
N LEU A 150 9.34 22.61 12.53
CA LEU A 150 9.25 21.23 12.05
C LEU A 150 10.54 20.46 12.29
N LYS A 151 11.69 21.07 12.01
CA LYS A 151 13.02 20.49 12.34
C LYS A 151 13.14 20.20 13.83
N ARG A 152 12.72 21.13 14.69
CA ARG A 152 12.70 20.93 16.14
C ARG A 152 11.78 19.77 16.55
N MET A 153 10.56 19.70 16.02
CA MET A 153 9.63 18.59 16.31
C MET A 153 10.18 17.23 15.88
N TYR A 154 10.94 17.18 14.78
CA TYR A 154 11.62 15.98 14.35
C TYR A 154 12.74 15.57 15.31
N GLU A 155 13.59 16.52 15.73
CA GLU A 155 14.65 16.32 16.72
C GLU A 155 14.10 15.83 18.08
N GLU A 156 12.90 16.31 18.45
CA GLU A 156 12.16 15.91 19.65
C GLU A 156 11.45 14.55 19.51
N GLY A 157 11.48 13.92 18.32
CA GLY A 157 10.87 12.62 18.04
C GLY A 157 9.36 12.66 17.85
N MET A 158 8.75 13.84 17.73
CA MET A 158 7.30 14.04 17.70
C MET A 158 6.65 13.71 16.34
N LEU A 159 7.42 13.62 15.26
CA LEU A 159 6.91 13.36 13.91
C LEU A 159 6.94 11.88 13.50
N GLY A 160 7.53 11.01 14.32
CA GLY A 160 7.83 9.63 13.94
C GLY A 160 8.98 9.55 12.92
N GLY A 161 9.61 8.38 12.83
CA GLY A 161 10.85 8.21 12.06
C GLY A 161 12.09 8.28 12.95
N LEU A 162 12.18 7.39 13.94
CA LEU A 162 13.44 7.12 14.64
C LEU A 162 14.29 6.15 13.81
N GLY A 163 14.68 6.57 12.61
CA GLY A 163 15.87 6.01 12.00
C GLY A 163 17.04 6.31 12.93
N GLN A 164 17.65 5.28 13.50
CA GLN A 164 18.81 5.48 14.38
C GLN A 164 20.00 6.06 13.60
N ASP A 165 20.02 5.92 12.28
CA ASP A 165 21.08 6.39 11.40
C ASP A 165 20.91 7.87 10.99
N ALA A 166 22.02 8.61 10.99
CA ALA A 166 22.07 10.03 10.65
C ALA A 166 21.74 10.31 9.17
N ARG A 167 22.02 9.36 8.27
CA ARG A 167 21.72 9.51 6.84
C ARG A 167 20.23 9.44 6.54
N GLU A 168 19.53 8.50 7.16
CA GLU A 168 18.07 8.36 7.01
C GLU A 168 17.35 9.62 7.53
N ARG A 169 17.81 10.17 8.66
CA ARG A 169 17.29 11.43 9.21
C ARG A 169 17.45 12.60 8.24
N GLN A 170 18.62 12.73 7.62
CA GLN A 170 18.88 13.81 6.68
C GLN A 170 17.99 13.72 5.43
N GLN A 171 17.88 12.54 4.83
CA GLN A 171 17.01 12.31 3.68
C GLN A 171 15.53 12.55 4.02
N PHE A 172 15.12 12.16 5.22
CA PHE A 172 13.76 12.39 5.70
C PHE A 172 13.46 13.88 5.86
N LEU A 173 14.35 14.64 6.50
CA LEU A 173 14.21 16.09 6.67
C LEU A 173 14.21 16.83 5.32
N GLU A 174 15.05 16.42 4.38
CA GLU A 174 15.08 17.00 3.03
C GLU A 174 13.76 16.75 2.28
N ALA A 175 13.21 15.54 2.35
CA ALA A 175 11.92 15.21 1.75
C ALA A 175 10.78 16.04 2.35
N TRP A 176 10.77 16.21 3.67
CA TRP A 176 9.77 17.04 4.36
C TRP A 176 9.90 18.52 4.03
N GLN A 177 11.12 19.05 3.98
CA GLN A 177 11.37 20.43 3.61
C GLN A 177 10.86 20.71 2.19
N TYR A 178 11.21 19.83 1.24
CA TYR A 178 10.73 19.93 -0.14
C TYR A 178 9.19 19.92 -0.23
N GLN A 179 8.52 18.99 0.48
CA GLN A 179 7.06 18.93 0.47
C GLN A 179 6.42 20.15 1.11
N LEU A 180 6.97 20.66 2.21
CA LEU A 180 6.45 21.84 2.88
C LEU A 180 6.58 23.09 1.98
N GLU A 181 7.73 23.29 1.33
CA GLU A 181 7.95 24.40 0.38
C GLU A 181 6.95 24.35 -0.78
N ARG A 182 6.71 23.16 -1.35
CA ARG A 182 5.71 22.95 -2.41
C ARG A 182 4.30 23.31 -1.93
N LEU A 183 3.87 22.71 -0.82
CA LEU A 183 2.52 22.85 -0.29
C LEU A 183 2.22 24.25 0.28
N TRP A 184 3.24 25.02 0.70
CA TRP A 184 3.05 26.34 1.30
C TRP A 184 2.28 27.30 0.39
N SER A 185 2.46 27.18 -0.93
CA SER A 185 1.76 27.99 -1.93
C SER A 185 0.36 27.48 -2.28
N GLU A 186 0.08 26.19 -2.02
CA GLU A 186 -1.17 25.51 -2.38
C GLU A 186 -2.24 25.63 -1.28
N VAL A 187 -1.83 25.75 -0.01
CA VAL A 187 -2.73 25.83 1.14
C VAL A 187 -3.08 27.28 1.44
N ASP A 188 -4.36 27.65 1.48
CA ASP A 188 -4.82 28.99 1.88
C ASP A 188 -4.70 29.27 3.39
#